data_AF-A0A7C7PZ42-F1
#
_entry.id   AF-A0A7C7PZ42-F1
#
_cell.length_a   1.000
_cell.length_b   1.000
_cell.length_c   1.000
_cell.angle_alpha   90.00
_cell.angle_beta   90.00
_cell.angle_gamma   90.00
#
_symmetry.space_group_name_H-M   'P 1'
#
loop_
_entity.id
_entity.type
_entity.pdbx_description
1 polymer ?
#
loop_
_entity_poly.entity_id
_entity_poly.type
_entity_poly.pdbx_seq_one_letter_code
_entity_poly.pdbx_strand_id
1 'polypeptide(L)'
;GGTNIFRGHDNVQGATDLGVLCHTLPGYYGLKTGSWKHWSRVWDVDYEWLKGRFASKDLMEKSGVPVSRWFDLALEAKENIDQPDNLRAMVFWGHAANSQTRLPDMKKAMEKLDMLVIIDPYPTMAAVMNDRKDGTYLLPAATQFETYGSVTASNRSIQWREKIMEPLWESKTDHEIMYLLAKKLGFADEMFKNIKVENNEPLIEDVTREFNRGMWTIGYTGQSPERLKLHMANQQTFDKTTLQARGGPADGDYYGMPWPCWGTAEMGHPGTPVLYDTSKPVAEGGLCFRARFGVEREGDNLLAEGSYPVDSEIKDGYPEFTMAMLKKLGWDGELTDEERATIEKIAGDKTNWKTDLSGG
;
A
#
# COMPACT_ATOMS: atom_id res chain seq x y z
N GLY A 1 -7.59 -1.52 24.02
CA GLY A 1 -8.98 -1.28 23.56
C GLY A 1 -8.98 -0.85 22.10
N GLY A 2 -10.15 -0.77 21.46
CA GLY A 2 -10.26 -0.27 20.08
C GLY A 2 -11.47 -0.83 19.32
N THR A 3 -11.79 -0.24 18.17
CA THR A 3 -12.83 -0.73 17.25
C THR A 3 -12.18 -1.61 16.19
N ASN A 4 -12.26 -2.93 16.40
CA ASN A 4 -11.66 -3.90 15.49
C ASN A 4 -12.61 -4.22 14.33
N ILE A 5 -12.17 -3.97 13.10
CA ILE A 5 -12.91 -4.31 11.88
C ILE A 5 -12.29 -5.58 11.31
N PHE A 6 -12.99 -6.70 11.43
CA PHE A 6 -12.57 -7.95 10.82
C PHE A 6 -12.81 -7.89 9.31
N ARG A 7 -11.73 -7.84 8.53
CA ARG A 7 -11.78 -7.91 7.07
C ARG A 7 -11.85 -9.38 6.62
N GLY A 8 -12.40 -9.58 5.41
CA GLY A 8 -12.70 -10.89 4.85
C GLY A 8 -11.50 -11.59 4.20
N HIS A 9 -11.15 -11.19 2.96
CA HIS A 9 -10.04 -11.84 2.25
C HIS A 9 -8.71 -11.59 2.96
N ASP A 10 -7.80 -12.55 2.78
CA ASP A 10 -6.50 -12.65 3.45
C ASP A 10 -5.61 -11.41 3.31
N ASN A 11 -5.71 -10.68 2.20
CA ASN A 11 -4.90 -9.50 1.91
C ASN A 11 -5.72 -8.23 1.59
N VAL A 12 -6.99 -8.14 2.00
CA VAL A 12 -7.78 -6.88 1.80
C VAL A 12 -7.07 -5.70 2.45
N GLN A 13 -6.45 -5.92 3.62
CA GLN A 13 -5.67 -4.88 4.28
C GLN A 13 -4.49 -4.44 3.42
N GLY A 14 -3.68 -5.38 2.92
CA GLY A 14 -2.53 -5.07 2.07
C GLY A 14 -2.92 -4.44 0.74
N ALA A 15 -3.98 -4.90 0.07
CA ALA A 15 -4.46 -4.29 -1.17
C ALA A 15 -4.88 -2.82 -0.96
N THR A 16 -5.52 -2.53 0.17
CA THR A 16 -5.90 -1.15 0.55
C THR A 16 -4.65 -0.32 0.89
N ASP A 17 -3.72 -0.89 1.67
CA ASP A 17 -2.48 -0.25 2.06
C ASP A 17 -1.61 0.08 0.83
N LEU A 18 -1.56 -0.81 -0.17
CA LEU A 18 -0.83 -0.64 -1.42
C LEU A 18 -1.57 0.22 -2.47
N GLY A 19 -2.71 0.81 -2.11
CA GLY A 19 -3.42 1.73 -2.99
C GLY A 19 -4.07 1.08 -4.20
N VAL A 20 -4.48 -0.20 -4.10
CA VAL A 20 -5.34 -0.87 -5.10
C VAL A 20 -6.77 -0.34 -4.99
N LEU A 21 -6.91 0.97 -5.13
CA LEU A 21 -8.11 1.79 -4.93
C LEU A 21 -8.10 2.93 -5.94
N CYS A 22 -9.29 3.42 -6.28
CA CYS A 22 -9.42 4.45 -7.30
C CYS A 22 -9.04 5.87 -6.85
N HIS A 23 -8.71 6.10 -5.57
CA HIS A 23 -8.61 7.46 -5.01
C HIS A 23 -7.35 7.71 -4.15
N THR A 24 -6.43 6.76 -4.10
CA THR A 24 -5.20 6.87 -3.30
C THR A 24 -4.02 6.19 -3.97
N LEU A 25 -2.83 6.74 -3.79
CA LEU A 25 -1.54 6.07 -3.97
C LEU A 25 -1.24 5.17 -2.75
N PRO A 26 -0.23 4.27 -2.84
CA PRO A 26 0.13 3.39 -1.73
C PRO A 26 0.44 4.20 -0.46
N GLY A 27 0.16 3.64 0.71
CA GLY A 27 0.23 4.33 2.01
C GLY A 27 -0.92 5.32 2.25
N TYR A 28 -2.07 5.18 1.59
CA TYR A 28 -3.19 6.14 1.73
C TYR A 28 -2.84 7.59 1.39
N TYR A 29 -1.83 7.81 0.55
CA TYR A 29 -1.55 9.14 0.03
C TYR A 29 -2.64 9.50 -0.98
N GLY A 30 -3.23 10.70 -0.90
CA GLY A 30 -4.20 11.14 -1.90
C GLY A 30 -3.55 11.36 -3.27
N LEU A 31 -4.33 11.61 -4.32
CA LEU A 31 -3.83 11.78 -5.69
C LEU A 31 -3.27 13.18 -6.00
N LYS A 32 -2.87 13.98 -5.01
CA LYS A 32 -2.41 15.36 -5.24
C LYS A 32 -0.94 15.42 -5.68
N THR A 33 -0.52 16.53 -6.30
CA THR A 33 0.85 16.76 -6.77
C THR A 33 1.93 16.38 -5.73
N GLY A 34 1.73 16.75 -4.46
CA GLY A 34 2.68 16.43 -3.38
C GLY A 34 2.87 14.92 -3.16
N SER A 35 1.79 14.16 -3.21
CA SER A 35 1.82 12.70 -3.10
C SER A 35 2.46 12.04 -4.30
N TRP A 36 2.16 12.52 -5.51
CA TRP A 36 2.81 12.01 -6.72
C TRP A 36 4.30 12.31 -6.74
N LYS A 37 4.72 13.50 -6.30
CA LYS A 37 6.14 13.83 -6.14
C LYS A 37 6.81 12.96 -5.08
N HIS A 38 6.11 12.58 -4.01
CA HIS A 38 6.60 11.63 -3.02
C HIS A 38 6.90 10.28 -3.66
N TRP A 39 5.92 9.66 -4.31
CA TRP A 39 6.10 8.37 -4.95
C TRP A 39 7.07 8.40 -6.14
N SER A 40 7.13 9.50 -6.88
CA SER A 40 8.18 9.77 -7.88
C SER A 40 9.59 9.67 -7.29
N ARG A 41 9.83 10.19 -6.07
CA ARG A 41 11.13 10.03 -5.39
C ARG A 41 11.38 8.61 -4.89
N VAL A 42 10.33 7.93 -4.41
CA VAL A 42 10.44 6.53 -3.92
C VAL A 42 10.83 5.59 -5.05
N TRP A 43 10.10 5.65 -6.17
CA TRP A 43 10.37 4.88 -7.40
C TRP A 43 11.60 5.38 -8.15
N ASP A 44 12.10 6.57 -7.80
CA ASP A 44 13.16 7.27 -8.52
C ASP A 44 12.82 7.42 -10.02
N VAL A 45 11.57 7.79 -10.29
CA VAL A 45 11.04 8.07 -11.62
C VAL A 45 10.68 9.54 -11.69
N ASP A 46 11.08 10.23 -12.76
CA ASP A 46 10.81 11.66 -12.91
C ASP A 46 9.29 11.97 -12.89
N TYR A 47 8.92 13.03 -12.16
CA TYR A 47 7.51 13.42 -12.03
C TYR A 47 6.90 13.85 -13.36
N GLU A 48 7.67 14.52 -14.22
CA GLU A 48 7.19 14.96 -15.54
C GLU A 48 7.02 13.76 -16.48
N TRP A 49 7.89 12.74 -16.38
CA TRP A 49 7.69 11.45 -17.06
C TRP A 49 6.39 10.77 -16.63
N LEU A 50 6.15 10.65 -15.31
CA LEU A 50 4.91 10.06 -14.77
C LEU A 50 3.68 10.83 -15.25
N LYS A 51 3.71 12.16 -15.15
CA LYS A 51 2.64 13.04 -15.60
C LYS A 51 2.38 12.88 -17.11
N GLY A 52 3.44 12.70 -17.90
CA GLY A 52 3.36 12.41 -19.34
C GLY A 52 2.68 11.09 -19.69
N ARG A 53 2.43 10.21 -18.72
CA ARG A 53 1.62 9.00 -18.91
C ARG A 53 0.12 9.20 -18.80
N PHE A 54 -0.33 10.37 -18.36
CA PHE A 54 -1.73 10.74 -18.28
C PHE A 54 -2.08 11.76 -19.36
N ALA A 55 -3.34 11.76 -19.80
CA ALA A 55 -3.80 12.74 -20.80
C ALA A 55 -3.80 14.19 -20.26
N SER A 56 -3.89 14.36 -18.93
CA SER A 56 -3.71 15.65 -18.27
C SER A 56 -3.33 15.46 -16.79
N LYS A 57 -2.80 16.52 -16.18
CA LYS A 57 -2.57 16.57 -14.74
C LYS A 57 -3.88 16.38 -13.97
N ASP A 58 -4.97 16.98 -14.43
CA ASP A 58 -6.25 16.87 -13.74
C ASP A 58 -6.74 15.42 -13.70
N LEU A 59 -6.54 14.65 -14.77
CA LEU A 59 -6.89 13.22 -14.80
C LEU A 59 -5.95 12.38 -13.93
N MET A 60 -4.66 12.72 -13.85
CA MET A 60 -3.70 12.10 -12.92
C MET A 60 -4.09 12.31 -11.44
N GLU A 61 -4.71 13.45 -11.12
CA GLU A 61 -5.06 13.83 -9.75
C GLU A 61 -6.54 13.59 -9.39
N LYS A 62 -7.35 13.08 -10.33
CA LYS A 62 -8.77 12.79 -10.14
C LYS A 62 -8.96 11.35 -9.68
N SER A 63 -9.86 11.16 -8.73
CA SER A 63 -10.29 9.81 -8.34
C SER A 63 -10.95 9.10 -9.53
N GLY A 64 -10.55 7.84 -9.76
CA GLY A 64 -11.22 6.96 -10.69
C GLY A 64 -12.58 6.48 -10.17
N VAL A 65 -13.23 5.62 -10.96
CA VAL A 65 -14.54 5.06 -10.63
C VAL A 65 -14.39 3.80 -9.77
N PRO A 66 -15.18 3.66 -8.68
CA PRO A 66 -15.15 2.45 -7.86
C PRO A 66 -15.64 1.24 -8.64
N VAL A 67 -15.14 0.05 -8.27
CA VAL A 67 -15.52 -1.22 -8.91
C VAL A 67 -17.03 -1.46 -8.94
N SER A 68 -17.79 -0.96 -7.96
CA SER A 68 -19.25 -1.11 -7.93
C SER A 68 -20.01 -0.30 -8.99
N ARG A 69 -19.32 0.55 -9.75
CA ARG A 69 -19.90 1.45 -10.75
C ARG A 69 -19.16 1.42 -12.09
N TRP A 70 -18.15 0.55 -12.26
CA TRP A 70 -17.32 0.53 -13.48
C TRP A 70 -18.15 0.35 -14.76
N PHE A 71 -19.22 -0.45 -14.69
CA PHE A 71 -20.09 -0.77 -15.83
C PHE A 71 -20.90 0.45 -16.30
N ASP A 72 -21.14 1.45 -15.45
CA ASP A 72 -21.77 2.69 -15.89
C ASP A 72 -20.85 3.46 -16.86
N LEU A 73 -19.52 3.37 -16.70
CA LEU A 73 -18.58 4.00 -17.65
C LEU A 73 -18.70 3.42 -19.07
N ALA A 74 -19.11 2.17 -19.20
CA ALA A 74 -19.38 1.54 -20.49
C ALA A 74 -20.79 1.85 -21.00
N LEU A 75 -21.79 1.90 -20.11
CA LEU A 75 -23.20 1.95 -20.49
C LEU A 75 -23.75 3.37 -20.66
N GLU A 76 -23.33 4.32 -19.83
CA GLU A 76 -23.84 5.69 -19.83
C GLU A 76 -23.41 6.48 -21.09
N ALA A 77 -24.15 7.55 -21.38
CA ALA A 77 -23.75 8.50 -22.40
C ALA A 77 -22.45 9.23 -21.98
N LYS A 78 -21.60 9.59 -22.95
CA LYS A 78 -20.28 10.19 -22.70
C LYS A 78 -20.39 11.51 -21.91
N GLU A 79 -21.44 12.27 -22.13
CA GLU A 79 -21.77 13.51 -21.41
C GLU A 79 -22.17 13.30 -19.95
N ASN A 80 -22.54 12.07 -19.54
CA ASN A 80 -22.95 11.74 -18.18
C ASN A 80 -21.81 11.17 -17.32
N ILE A 81 -20.59 11.06 -17.87
CA ILE A 81 -19.44 10.50 -17.17
C ILE A 81 -18.32 11.53 -16.99
N ASP A 82 -17.56 11.35 -15.92
CA ASP A 82 -16.52 12.26 -15.47
C ASP A 82 -15.19 12.16 -16.24
N GLN A 83 -15.08 11.18 -17.14
CA GLN A 83 -13.90 10.85 -17.92
C GLN A 83 -14.11 11.20 -19.40
N PRO A 84 -13.03 11.48 -20.18
CA PRO A 84 -13.17 11.97 -21.54
C PRO A 84 -13.90 11.03 -22.50
N ASP A 85 -13.85 9.72 -22.26
CA ASP A 85 -14.42 8.71 -23.15
C ASP A 85 -15.02 7.55 -22.37
N ASN A 86 -16.00 6.86 -22.94
CA ASN A 86 -16.55 5.64 -22.36
C ASN A 86 -15.48 4.56 -22.18
N LEU A 87 -15.67 3.70 -21.18
CA LEU A 87 -14.78 2.57 -20.95
C LEU A 87 -14.83 1.59 -22.13
N ARG A 88 -13.67 1.30 -22.72
CA ARG A 88 -13.54 0.41 -23.88
C ARG A 88 -12.77 -0.87 -23.60
N ALA A 89 -11.92 -0.89 -22.58
CA ALA A 89 -11.16 -2.06 -22.18
C ALA A 89 -11.25 -2.28 -20.66
N MET A 90 -11.26 -3.53 -20.22
CA MET A 90 -11.29 -3.89 -18.80
C MET A 90 -10.37 -5.09 -18.53
N VAL A 91 -9.60 -5.01 -17.45
CA VAL A 91 -8.76 -6.11 -16.96
C VAL A 91 -9.31 -6.56 -15.61
N PHE A 92 -9.83 -7.78 -15.55
CA PHE A 92 -10.20 -8.46 -14.31
C PHE A 92 -9.02 -9.30 -13.85
N TRP A 93 -8.37 -8.89 -12.77
CA TRP A 93 -7.19 -9.59 -12.24
C TRP A 93 -7.49 -10.10 -10.83
N GLY A 94 -7.58 -11.42 -10.65
CA GLY A 94 -7.92 -12.06 -9.38
C GLY A 94 -9.25 -11.58 -8.79
N HIS A 95 -10.24 -11.29 -9.64
CA HIS A 95 -11.46 -10.58 -9.26
C HIS A 95 -12.73 -11.43 -9.38
N ALA A 96 -13.45 -11.56 -8.27
CA ALA A 96 -14.75 -12.25 -8.19
C ALA A 96 -15.91 -11.37 -8.72
N ALA A 97 -16.20 -11.41 -10.02
CA ALA A 97 -17.31 -10.65 -10.63
C ALA A 97 -18.68 -10.96 -9.99
N ASN A 98 -18.89 -12.18 -9.52
CA ASN A 98 -20.10 -12.63 -8.82
C ASN A 98 -20.32 -11.95 -7.45
N SER A 99 -19.32 -11.23 -6.91
CA SER A 99 -19.47 -10.46 -5.67
C SER A 99 -20.12 -9.08 -5.88
N GLN A 100 -20.32 -8.66 -7.12
CA GLN A 100 -20.92 -7.38 -7.47
C GLN A 100 -22.44 -7.47 -7.61
N THR A 101 -23.11 -6.34 -7.40
CA THR A 101 -24.56 -6.20 -7.69
C THR A 101 -24.78 -5.76 -9.13
N ARG A 102 -26.04 -5.77 -9.61
CA ARG A 102 -26.41 -5.39 -10.99
C ARG A 102 -25.75 -6.26 -12.08
N LEU A 103 -25.66 -7.58 -11.86
CA LEU A 103 -25.10 -8.54 -12.83
C LEU A 103 -25.66 -8.40 -14.26
N PRO A 104 -26.96 -8.13 -14.50
CA PRO A 104 -27.46 -7.89 -15.86
C PRO A 104 -26.84 -6.66 -16.54
N ASP A 105 -26.57 -5.59 -15.79
CA ASP A 105 -25.91 -4.40 -16.33
C ASP A 105 -24.43 -4.68 -16.57
N MET A 106 -23.78 -5.40 -15.65
CA MET A 106 -22.39 -5.82 -15.81
C MET A 106 -22.21 -6.70 -17.05
N LYS A 107 -23.13 -7.63 -17.33
CA LYS A 107 -23.15 -8.43 -18.58
C LYS A 107 -23.20 -7.53 -19.82
N LYS A 108 -24.16 -6.60 -19.88
CA LYS A 108 -24.29 -5.65 -21.00
C LYS A 108 -23.03 -4.80 -21.18
N ALA A 109 -22.43 -4.35 -20.07
CA ALA A 109 -21.21 -3.57 -20.09
C ALA A 109 -20.04 -4.38 -20.65
N MET A 110 -19.84 -5.61 -20.17
CA MET A 110 -18.83 -6.53 -20.70
C MET A 110 -19.00 -6.75 -22.20
N GLU A 111 -20.22 -6.89 -22.70
CA GLU A 111 -20.50 -7.06 -24.14
C GLU A 111 -20.19 -5.82 -24.99
N LYS A 112 -20.20 -4.62 -24.40
CA LYS A 112 -19.90 -3.35 -25.08
C LYS A 112 -18.40 -2.99 -25.14
N LEU A 113 -17.57 -3.67 -24.36
CA LEU A 113 -16.11 -3.46 -24.37
C LEU A 113 -15.51 -3.88 -25.72
N ASP A 114 -14.43 -3.22 -26.16
CA ASP A 114 -13.60 -3.71 -27.26
C ASP A 114 -12.69 -4.85 -26.78
N MET A 115 -12.26 -4.80 -25.51
CA MET A 115 -11.33 -5.77 -24.93
C MET A 115 -11.69 -6.11 -23.48
N LEU A 116 -11.74 -7.40 -23.17
CA LEU A 116 -11.87 -7.94 -21.81
C LEU A 116 -10.72 -8.90 -21.56
N VAL A 117 -9.87 -8.60 -20.58
CA VAL A 117 -8.78 -9.48 -20.16
C VAL A 117 -9.11 -10.02 -18.77
N ILE A 118 -8.96 -11.33 -18.59
CA ILE A 118 -9.20 -12.02 -17.31
C ILE A 118 -7.93 -12.75 -16.95
N ILE A 119 -7.36 -12.39 -15.80
CA ILE A 119 -6.13 -12.94 -15.25
C ILE A 119 -6.50 -13.63 -13.93
N ASP A 120 -6.50 -14.95 -13.94
CA ASP A 120 -6.95 -15.75 -12.81
C ASP A 120 -6.41 -17.20 -12.93
N PRO A 121 -6.15 -17.90 -11.82
CA PRO A 121 -5.86 -19.33 -11.85
C PRO A 121 -7.04 -20.18 -12.35
N TYR A 122 -8.27 -19.67 -12.33
CA TYR A 122 -9.48 -20.40 -12.70
C TYR A 122 -10.35 -19.63 -13.71
N PRO A 123 -11.13 -20.32 -14.55
CA PRO A 123 -12.16 -19.66 -15.37
C PRO A 123 -13.29 -19.14 -14.46
N THR A 124 -13.26 -17.83 -14.16
CA THR A 124 -14.25 -17.18 -13.27
C THR A 124 -15.57 -16.87 -13.97
N MET A 125 -16.57 -16.40 -13.21
CA MET A 125 -17.86 -15.97 -13.76
C MET A 125 -17.71 -14.92 -14.88
N ALA A 126 -16.71 -14.03 -14.78
CA ALA A 126 -16.44 -13.02 -15.81
C ALA A 126 -16.12 -13.65 -17.18
N ALA A 127 -15.56 -14.87 -17.20
CA ALA A 127 -15.21 -15.58 -18.43
C ALA A 127 -16.42 -16.17 -19.16
N VAL A 128 -17.54 -16.41 -18.45
CA VAL A 128 -18.69 -17.16 -19.00
C VAL A 128 -20.00 -16.38 -19.01
N MET A 129 -20.11 -15.28 -18.28
CA MET A 129 -21.40 -14.57 -18.13
C MET A 129 -21.78 -13.66 -19.30
N ASN A 130 -20.84 -13.36 -20.20
CA ASN A 130 -21.05 -12.49 -21.36
C ASN A 130 -21.10 -13.34 -22.65
N ASP A 131 -21.81 -12.86 -23.67
CA ASP A 131 -21.98 -13.58 -24.95
C ASP A 131 -20.93 -13.21 -26.02
N ARG A 132 -19.80 -12.59 -25.60
CA ARG A 132 -18.74 -12.14 -26.52
C ARG A 132 -18.17 -13.32 -27.31
N LYS A 133 -17.99 -13.13 -28.62
CA LYS A 133 -17.33 -14.12 -29.49
C LYS A 133 -15.84 -13.84 -29.67
N ASP A 134 -15.46 -12.57 -29.59
CA ASP A 134 -14.10 -12.09 -29.79
C ASP A 134 -13.72 -11.07 -28.71
N GLY A 135 -12.42 -10.76 -28.61
CA GLY A 135 -11.91 -9.72 -27.72
C GLY A 135 -12.00 -10.04 -26.23
N THR A 136 -12.16 -11.33 -25.88
CA THR A 136 -11.99 -11.84 -24.50
C THR A 136 -10.72 -12.67 -24.44
N TYR A 137 -9.82 -12.32 -23.52
CA TYR A 137 -8.53 -12.98 -23.34
C TYR A 137 -8.46 -13.57 -21.92
N LEU A 138 -8.11 -14.84 -21.82
CA LEU A 138 -7.87 -15.53 -20.54
C LEU A 138 -6.37 -15.74 -20.40
N LEU A 139 -5.75 -15.17 -19.37
CA LEU A 139 -4.33 -15.36 -19.07
C LEU A 139 -4.23 -16.22 -17.79
N PRO A 140 -3.61 -17.41 -17.86
CA PRO A 140 -3.49 -18.29 -16.71
C PRO A 140 -2.50 -17.69 -15.70
N ALA A 141 -3.01 -17.33 -14.52
CA ALA A 141 -2.19 -16.88 -13.40
C ALA A 141 -1.87 -18.04 -12.46
N ALA A 142 -0.74 -17.96 -11.79
CA ALA A 142 -0.36 -18.89 -10.74
C ALA A 142 -1.26 -18.71 -9.50
N THR A 143 -1.44 -19.78 -8.74
CA THR A 143 -2.05 -19.75 -7.41
C THR A 143 -1.08 -19.22 -6.36
N GLN A 144 -1.60 -18.92 -5.17
CA GLN A 144 -0.81 -18.52 -4.01
C GLN A 144 0.26 -19.54 -3.55
N PHE A 145 0.17 -20.80 -3.99
CA PHE A 145 1.16 -21.84 -3.66
C PHE A 145 2.33 -21.88 -4.64
N GLU A 146 2.20 -21.21 -5.77
CA GLU A 146 3.14 -21.20 -6.90
C GLU A 146 3.94 -19.89 -6.97
N THR A 147 3.69 -18.98 -6.03
CA THR A 147 4.35 -17.68 -5.89
C THR A 147 4.74 -17.44 -4.43
N TYR A 148 5.40 -16.32 -4.16
CA TYR A 148 5.88 -15.92 -2.85
C TYR A 148 5.76 -14.40 -2.67
N GLY A 149 5.85 -13.93 -1.43
CA GLY A 149 5.75 -12.50 -1.11
C GLY A 149 5.00 -12.23 0.18
N SER A 150 4.66 -10.97 0.43
CA SER A 150 4.02 -10.56 1.68
C SER A 150 2.49 -10.42 1.58
N VAL A 151 1.78 -10.78 2.65
CA VAL A 151 0.36 -10.44 2.85
C VAL A 151 0.14 -9.72 4.17
N THR A 152 -0.85 -8.84 4.22
CA THR A 152 -1.23 -8.07 5.41
C THR A 152 -2.62 -8.50 5.87
N ALA A 153 -2.68 -9.01 7.11
CA ALA A 153 -3.91 -9.50 7.73
C ALA A 153 -4.76 -8.37 8.33
N SER A 154 -5.98 -8.69 8.75
CA SER A 154 -6.95 -7.74 9.34
C SER A 154 -6.45 -6.99 10.58
N ASN A 155 -5.53 -7.59 11.34
CA ASN A 155 -4.91 -6.96 12.51
C ASN A 155 -3.67 -6.11 12.14
N ARG A 156 -3.41 -5.90 10.85
CA ARG A 156 -2.25 -5.19 10.27
C ARG A 156 -0.91 -5.93 10.38
N SER A 157 -0.90 -7.17 10.89
CA SER A 157 0.28 -8.04 10.83
C SER A 157 0.59 -8.44 9.40
N ILE A 158 1.86 -8.38 9.04
CA ILE A 158 2.39 -8.72 7.73
C ILE A 158 3.11 -10.06 7.82
N GLN A 159 2.88 -10.94 6.86
CA GLN A 159 3.43 -12.29 6.84
C GLN A 159 4.09 -12.54 5.49
N TRP A 160 5.28 -13.13 5.52
CA TRP A 160 5.91 -13.66 4.32
C TRP A 160 5.31 -15.02 3.98
N ARG A 161 5.04 -15.25 2.70
CA ARG A 161 4.59 -16.52 2.14
C ARG A 161 5.68 -17.06 1.23
N GLU A 162 5.95 -18.36 1.37
CA GLU A 162 6.94 -19.07 0.56
C GLU A 162 6.28 -19.79 -0.61
N LYS A 163 7.03 -19.93 -1.69
CA LYS A 163 6.65 -20.74 -2.84
C LYS A 163 6.72 -22.22 -2.46
N ILE A 164 5.62 -22.94 -2.65
CA ILE A 164 5.51 -24.37 -2.28
C ILE A 164 5.76 -25.27 -3.49
N MET A 165 5.38 -24.82 -4.69
CA MET A 165 5.55 -25.57 -5.94
C MET A 165 5.81 -24.62 -7.12
N GLU A 166 6.29 -25.16 -8.24
CA GLU A 166 6.44 -24.39 -9.47
C GLU A 166 5.07 -24.11 -10.13
N PRO A 167 4.91 -22.98 -10.84
CA PRO A 167 3.71 -22.70 -11.62
C PRO A 167 3.37 -23.86 -12.56
N LEU A 168 2.10 -24.28 -12.53
CA LEU A 168 1.59 -25.38 -13.33
C LEU A 168 1.41 -24.97 -14.79
N TRP A 169 1.77 -25.87 -15.70
CA TRP A 169 1.60 -25.72 -17.15
C TRP A 169 2.23 -24.42 -17.68
N GLU A 170 1.43 -23.57 -18.32
CA GLU A 170 1.84 -22.28 -18.89
C GLU A 170 1.45 -21.10 -17.98
N SER A 171 0.99 -21.39 -16.75
CA SER A 171 0.66 -20.36 -15.77
C SER A 171 1.89 -19.54 -15.40
N LYS A 172 1.67 -18.26 -15.20
CA LYS A 172 2.71 -17.30 -14.81
C LYS A 172 2.35 -16.66 -13.47
N THR A 173 3.35 -16.34 -12.66
CA THR A 173 3.10 -15.56 -11.44
C THR A 173 2.49 -14.20 -11.83
N ASP A 174 1.71 -13.60 -10.92
CA ASP A 174 1.19 -12.25 -11.17
C ASP A 174 2.32 -11.24 -11.44
N HIS A 175 3.48 -11.42 -10.81
CA HIS A 175 4.65 -10.59 -10.98
C HIS A 175 5.28 -10.73 -12.38
N GLU A 176 5.42 -11.95 -12.91
CA GLU A 176 5.88 -12.17 -14.29
C GLU A 176 4.89 -11.56 -15.30
N ILE A 177 3.57 -11.76 -15.10
CA ILE A 177 2.54 -11.17 -15.97
C ILE A 177 2.66 -9.65 -15.97
N MET A 178 2.84 -9.02 -14.80
CA MET A 178 3.02 -7.57 -14.68
C MET A 178 4.26 -7.09 -15.42
N TYR A 179 5.40 -7.76 -15.26
CA TYR A 179 6.63 -7.43 -15.95
C TYR A 179 6.51 -7.55 -17.48
N LEU A 180 5.91 -8.65 -17.96
CA LEU A 180 5.68 -8.85 -19.40
C LEU A 180 4.73 -7.80 -19.98
N LEU A 181 3.70 -7.38 -19.23
CA LEU A 181 2.81 -6.30 -19.62
C LEU A 181 3.56 -4.96 -19.70
N ALA A 182 4.34 -4.61 -18.68
CA ALA A 182 5.15 -3.40 -18.66
C ALA A 182 6.16 -3.36 -19.82
N LYS A 183 6.79 -4.50 -20.13
CA LYS A 183 7.71 -4.64 -21.26
C LYS A 183 6.99 -4.43 -22.58
N LYS A 184 5.80 -5.02 -22.74
CA LYS A 184 4.98 -4.88 -23.95
C LYS A 184 4.52 -3.44 -24.16
N LEU A 185 4.23 -2.72 -23.08
CA LEU A 185 3.78 -1.32 -23.12
C LEU A 185 4.93 -0.30 -23.11
N GLY A 186 6.18 -0.75 -23.02
CA GLY A 186 7.37 0.08 -23.18
C GLY A 186 7.74 0.92 -21.95
N PHE A 187 7.36 0.49 -20.74
CA PHE A 187 7.71 1.18 -19.49
C PHE A 187 8.36 0.27 -18.43
N ALA A 188 8.78 -0.94 -18.80
CA ALA A 188 9.48 -1.84 -17.88
C ALA A 188 10.77 -1.24 -17.31
N ASP A 189 11.55 -0.52 -18.13
CA ASP A 189 12.84 0.05 -17.71
C ASP A 189 12.67 1.04 -16.55
N GLU A 190 11.62 1.88 -16.58
CA GLU A 190 11.31 2.81 -15.49
C GLU A 190 10.65 2.09 -14.30
N MET A 191 9.68 1.20 -14.56
CA MET A 191 8.92 0.52 -13.51
C MET A 191 9.76 -0.46 -12.68
N PHE A 192 10.76 -1.10 -13.28
CA PHE A 192 11.59 -2.13 -12.64
C PHE A 192 13.04 -1.68 -12.45
N LYS A 193 13.36 -0.38 -12.56
CA LYS A 193 14.75 0.09 -12.53
C LYS A 193 15.50 -0.27 -11.24
N ASN A 194 14.78 -0.32 -10.12
CA ASN A 194 15.33 -0.64 -8.79
C ASN A 194 15.00 -2.08 -8.36
N ILE A 195 14.39 -2.86 -9.24
CA ILE A 195 13.91 -4.21 -8.94
C ILE A 195 14.68 -5.17 -9.83
N LYS A 196 15.44 -6.07 -9.22
CA LYS A 196 16.13 -7.11 -9.97
C LYS A 196 15.10 -7.97 -10.71
N VAL A 197 15.34 -8.26 -11.99
CA VAL A 197 14.51 -9.17 -12.78
C VAL A 197 15.36 -10.32 -13.31
N GLU A 198 14.96 -11.55 -13.02
CA GLU A 198 15.61 -12.77 -13.50
C GLU A 198 14.61 -13.62 -14.26
N ASN A 199 14.90 -13.97 -15.51
CA ASN A 199 14.03 -14.80 -16.35
C ASN A 199 12.57 -14.29 -16.43
N ASN A 200 12.40 -12.96 -16.51
CA ASN A 200 11.12 -12.23 -16.48
C ASN A 200 10.41 -12.17 -15.11
N GLU A 201 10.96 -12.78 -14.05
CA GLU A 201 10.42 -12.70 -12.70
C GLU A 201 11.08 -11.54 -11.93
N PRO A 202 10.32 -10.54 -11.45
CA PRO A 202 10.81 -9.54 -10.52
C PRO A 202 11.18 -10.14 -9.16
N LEU A 203 12.24 -9.66 -8.53
CA LEU A 203 12.61 -10.05 -7.17
C LEU A 203 11.68 -9.38 -6.16
N ILE A 204 10.89 -10.19 -5.44
CA ILE A 204 9.80 -9.69 -4.59
C ILE A 204 10.32 -8.99 -3.33
N GLU A 205 11.53 -9.35 -2.90
CA GLU A 205 12.24 -8.66 -1.84
C GLU A 205 12.51 -7.19 -2.20
N ASP A 206 12.91 -6.91 -3.44
CA ASP A 206 13.14 -5.54 -3.90
C ASP A 206 11.83 -4.75 -3.97
N VAL A 207 10.75 -5.37 -4.46
CA VAL A 207 9.40 -4.78 -4.45
C VAL A 207 8.98 -4.42 -3.02
N THR A 208 9.25 -5.31 -2.07
CA THR A 208 8.91 -5.10 -0.65
C THR A 208 9.67 -3.92 -0.07
N ARG A 209 10.98 -3.83 -0.34
CA ARG A 209 11.79 -2.68 0.07
C ARG A 209 11.30 -1.38 -0.55
N GLU A 210 10.91 -1.41 -1.82
CA GLU A 210 10.49 -0.21 -2.52
C GLU A 210 9.24 0.40 -1.88
N PHE A 211 8.21 -0.39 -1.58
CA PHE A 211 7.05 0.16 -0.89
C PHE A 211 7.36 0.54 0.57
N ASN A 212 8.25 -0.19 1.26
CA ASN A 212 8.65 0.17 2.63
C ASN A 212 9.34 1.54 2.70
N ARG A 213 10.12 1.92 1.68
CA ARG A 213 10.76 3.25 1.60
C ARG A 213 9.74 4.40 1.50
N GLY A 214 8.51 4.12 1.07
CA GLY A 214 7.51 5.15 0.76
C GLY A 214 6.32 5.24 1.71
N MET A 215 6.02 4.22 2.51
CA MET A 215 4.74 4.13 3.26
C MET A 215 4.78 4.77 4.66
N TRP A 216 5.34 5.97 4.76
CA TRP A 216 5.55 6.71 6.02
C TRP A 216 4.26 7.15 6.71
N THR A 217 3.20 7.47 5.98
CA THR A 217 1.90 7.86 6.55
C THR A 217 1.30 6.87 7.55
N ILE A 218 1.61 5.58 7.42
CA ILE A 218 1.09 4.52 8.28
C ILE A 218 2.18 3.73 9.00
N GLY A 219 3.45 4.13 8.85
CA GLY A 219 4.59 3.38 9.39
C GLY A 219 4.65 1.96 8.83
N TYR A 220 4.46 1.77 7.53
CA TYR A 220 4.69 0.48 6.90
C TYR A 220 6.11 0.48 6.29
N THR A 221 7.11 0.77 7.13
CA THR A 221 8.48 1.07 6.71
C THR A 221 9.52 0.11 7.30
N GLY A 222 9.33 -0.35 8.54
CA GLY A 222 10.28 -1.22 9.23
C GLY A 222 10.22 -2.71 8.85
N GLN A 223 9.29 -3.13 7.99
CA GLN A 223 9.00 -4.54 7.70
C GLN A 223 9.79 -5.11 6.51
N SER A 224 11.12 -5.12 6.59
CA SER A 224 11.92 -5.72 5.52
C SER A 224 11.61 -7.21 5.29
N PRO A 225 11.83 -7.72 4.06
CA PRO A 225 11.79 -9.15 3.76
C PRO A 225 12.53 -10.02 4.77
N GLU A 226 13.71 -9.61 5.22
CA GLU A 226 14.53 -10.34 6.19
C GLU A 226 13.79 -10.49 7.51
N ARG A 227 13.23 -9.39 8.03
CA ARG A 227 12.48 -9.43 9.28
C ARG A 227 11.20 -10.24 9.14
N LEU A 228 10.47 -10.10 8.03
CA LEU A 228 9.27 -10.90 7.78
C LEU A 228 9.58 -12.40 7.72
N LYS A 229 10.63 -12.79 6.98
CA LYS A 229 11.10 -14.19 6.91
C LYS A 229 11.60 -14.68 8.27
N LEU A 230 12.28 -13.85 9.05
CA LEU A 230 12.74 -14.17 10.40
C LEU A 230 11.55 -14.52 11.30
N HIS A 231 10.46 -13.75 11.25
CA HIS A 231 9.25 -14.05 12.01
C HIS A 231 8.63 -15.37 11.55
N MET A 232 8.55 -15.62 10.24
CA MET A 232 7.99 -16.87 9.71
C MET A 232 8.84 -18.10 10.07
N ALA A 233 10.16 -17.98 10.16
CA ALA A 233 11.04 -19.05 10.58
C ALA A 233 11.00 -19.31 12.10
N ASN A 234 10.47 -18.37 12.89
CA ASN A 234 10.50 -18.40 14.35
C ASN A 234 9.10 -18.28 15.00
N GLN A 235 8.03 -18.64 14.32
CA GLN A 235 6.65 -18.46 14.82
C GLN A 235 6.42 -19.08 16.21
N GLN A 236 7.16 -20.14 16.54
CA GLN A 236 7.09 -20.83 17.84
C GLN A 236 7.49 -19.96 19.03
N THR A 237 8.25 -18.88 18.84
CA THR A 237 8.67 -17.99 19.93
C THR A 237 7.61 -16.96 20.30
N PHE A 238 6.59 -16.77 19.45
CA PHE A 238 5.54 -15.78 19.66
C PHE A 238 4.44 -16.34 20.57
N ASP A 239 4.12 -15.58 21.62
CA ASP A 239 3.02 -15.90 22.52
C ASP A 239 1.67 -15.77 21.78
N LYS A 240 0.83 -16.79 21.85
CA LYS A 240 -0.40 -16.87 21.05
C LYS A 240 -1.48 -15.86 21.44
N THR A 241 -1.34 -15.19 22.59
CA THR A 241 -2.31 -14.21 23.09
C THR A 241 -1.83 -12.79 22.88
N THR A 242 -0.61 -12.50 23.33
CA THR A 242 -0.01 -11.16 23.24
C THR A 242 0.63 -10.91 21.87
N LEU A 243 0.89 -11.97 21.10
CA LEU A 243 1.63 -11.96 19.84
C LEU A 243 3.06 -11.46 19.97
N GLN A 244 3.59 -11.28 21.19
CA GLN A 244 4.96 -10.87 21.40
C GLN A 244 5.88 -12.09 21.39
N ALA A 245 7.00 -12.00 20.70
CA ALA A 245 8.06 -12.98 20.80
C ALA A 245 8.68 -12.97 22.20
N ARG A 246 8.90 -14.17 22.74
CA ARG A 246 9.59 -14.40 24.02
C ARG A 246 10.80 -15.27 23.78
N GLY A 247 11.96 -14.62 23.66
CA GLY A 247 13.23 -15.20 23.28
C GLY A 247 13.38 -15.46 21.78
N GLY A 248 14.57 -15.92 21.41
CA GLY A 248 14.94 -16.22 20.03
C GLY A 248 15.29 -14.97 19.21
N PRO A 249 15.49 -15.12 17.88
CA PRO A 249 16.01 -14.05 17.03
C PRO A 249 15.09 -12.84 16.86
N ALA A 250 13.79 -12.98 17.13
CA ALA A 250 12.80 -11.91 17.03
C ALA A 250 12.31 -11.45 18.41
N ASP A 251 13.06 -11.69 19.48
CA ASP A 251 12.64 -11.37 20.86
C ASP A 251 12.18 -9.93 21.00
N GLY A 252 11.04 -9.72 21.66
CA GLY A 252 10.42 -8.40 21.84
C GLY A 252 9.51 -7.96 20.70
N ASP A 253 9.71 -8.44 19.46
CA ASP A 253 8.87 -8.07 18.31
C ASP A 253 7.44 -8.63 18.44
N TYR A 254 6.48 -7.95 17.82
CA TYR A 254 5.12 -8.47 17.66
C TYR A 254 4.97 -9.23 16.35
N TYR A 255 4.21 -10.32 16.36
CA TYR A 255 4.05 -11.20 15.21
C TYR A 255 3.59 -10.44 13.96
N GLY A 256 4.40 -10.51 12.91
CA GLY A 256 4.21 -9.78 11.65
C GLY A 256 4.33 -8.26 11.74
N MET A 257 4.93 -7.70 12.79
CA MET A 257 5.18 -6.25 12.98
C MET A 257 3.98 -5.38 12.57
N PRO A 258 2.82 -5.49 13.27
CA PRO A 258 1.61 -4.81 12.87
C PRO A 258 1.85 -3.32 12.69
N TRP A 259 1.48 -2.76 11.53
CA TRP A 259 1.75 -1.35 11.32
C TRP A 259 0.88 -0.46 12.24
N PRO A 260 1.41 0.66 12.75
CA PRO A 260 2.75 1.19 12.46
C PRO A 260 3.93 0.39 13.01
N CYS A 261 4.96 0.27 12.17
CA CYS A 261 6.31 -0.15 12.46
C CYS A 261 7.25 0.90 11.85
N TRP A 262 7.64 1.86 12.69
CA TRP A 262 8.32 3.08 12.26
C TRP A 262 9.80 2.85 11.95
N GLY A 263 10.34 3.72 11.09
CA GLY A 263 11.78 3.76 10.81
C GLY A 263 12.24 2.72 9.79
N THR A 264 13.56 2.54 9.71
CA THR A 264 14.18 1.52 8.89
C THR A 264 14.09 0.14 9.55
N ALA A 265 14.43 -0.91 8.80
CA ALA A 265 14.45 -2.26 9.36
C ALA A 265 15.52 -2.41 10.47
N GLU A 266 16.64 -1.70 10.34
CA GLU A 266 17.76 -1.71 11.28
C GLU A 266 17.39 -1.07 12.63
N MET A 267 16.48 -0.09 12.64
CA MET A 267 15.95 0.50 13.88
C MET A 267 15.17 -0.52 14.72
N GLY A 268 14.70 -1.62 14.12
CA GLY A 268 14.15 -2.75 14.87
C GLY A 268 12.87 -2.43 15.63
N HIS A 269 12.06 -1.47 15.17
CA HIS A 269 10.77 -1.18 15.82
C HIS A 269 9.90 -2.46 15.85
N PRO A 270 9.26 -2.83 16.98
CA PRO A 270 8.62 -4.14 17.16
C PRO A 270 7.25 -4.27 16.47
N GLY A 271 6.70 -3.14 16.03
CA GLY A 271 5.33 -3.00 15.53
C GLY A 271 4.35 -2.60 16.62
N THR A 272 3.21 -2.06 16.21
CA THR A 272 2.18 -1.51 17.12
C THR A 272 0.92 -2.38 17.06
N PRO A 273 0.83 -3.43 17.90
CA PRO A 273 -0.34 -4.32 17.92
C PRO A 273 -1.59 -3.61 18.43
N VAL A 274 -1.43 -2.61 19.30
CA VAL A 274 -2.51 -1.83 19.91
C VAL A 274 -2.25 -0.33 19.71
N LEU A 275 -2.99 0.30 18.79
CA LEU A 275 -2.76 1.68 18.33
C LEU A 275 -2.92 2.78 19.39
N TYR A 276 -3.60 2.51 20.50
CA TYR A 276 -3.88 3.52 21.53
C TYR A 276 -3.43 3.05 22.91
N ASP A 277 -2.37 2.24 22.95
CA ASP A 277 -1.71 1.85 24.19
C ASP A 277 -0.70 2.93 24.59
N THR A 278 -1.14 3.82 25.48
CA THR A 278 -0.30 4.89 26.04
C THR A 278 0.58 4.40 27.19
N SER A 279 0.47 3.15 27.63
CA SER A 279 1.28 2.62 28.72
C SER A 279 2.72 2.27 28.31
N LYS A 280 3.04 2.38 27.01
CA LYS A 280 4.34 2.07 26.42
C LYS A 280 4.87 3.22 25.58
N PRO A 281 6.20 3.41 25.49
CA PRO A 281 6.80 4.35 24.56
C PRO A 281 6.48 3.99 23.10
N VAL A 282 6.52 4.97 22.20
CA VAL A 282 6.31 4.73 20.76
C VAL A 282 7.35 3.77 20.20
N ALA A 283 8.61 3.91 20.61
CA ALA A 283 9.72 3.04 20.19
C ALA A 283 9.50 1.55 20.54
N GLU A 284 8.67 1.26 21.55
CA GLU A 284 8.34 -0.11 22.00
C GLU A 284 6.97 -0.59 21.49
N GLY A 285 6.41 0.08 20.48
CA GLY A 285 5.13 -0.29 19.90
C GLY A 285 3.90 0.25 20.64
N GLY A 286 4.08 1.18 21.58
CA GLY A 286 3.00 2.02 22.11
C GLY A 286 2.57 3.09 21.10
N LEU A 287 1.39 3.68 21.30
CA LEU A 287 0.92 4.78 20.45
C LEU A 287 -0.22 5.54 21.13
N CYS A 288 -0.32 6.84 20.84
CA CYS A 288 -1.40 7.72 21.29
C CYS A 288 -2.28 8.16 20.13
N PHE A 289 -3.42 8.79 20.43
CA PHE A 289 -4.27 9.35 19.40
C PHE A 289 -3.60 10.57 18.72
N ARG A 290 -3.62 10.60 17.39
CA ARG A 290 -3.14 11.73 16.59
C ARG A 290 -4.26 12.26 15.70
N ALA A 291 -4.46 13.57 15.69
CA ALA A 291 -5.52 14.19 14.91
C ALA A 291 -5.17 14.19 13.41
N ARG A 292 -6.12 13.73 12.58
CA ARG A 292 -6.00 13.72 11.11
C ARG A 292 -6.91 14.73 10.40
N PHE A 293 -7.99 15.19 11.06
CA PHE A 293 -9.07 15.95 10.44
C PHE A 293 -9.01 17.46 10.73
N GLY A 294 -7.83 17.96 11.10
CA GLY A 294 -7.65 19.28 11.68
C GLY A 294 -7.52 19.20 13.21
N VAL A 295 -7.07 20.30 13.80
CA VAL A 295 -6.80 20.43 15.24
C VAL A 295 -7.89 21.22 15.97
N GLU A 296 -8.84 21.80 15.23
CA GLU A 296 -9.90 22.65 15.77
C GLU A 296 -11.17 22.51 14.92
N ARG A 297 -12.35 22.61 15.55
CA ARG A 297 -13.64 22.81 14.88
C ARG A 297 -14.49 23.78 15.67
N GLU A 298 -14.99 24.82 15.01
CA GLU A 298 -15.90 25.82 15.63
C GLU A 298 -15.30 26.50 16.88
N GLY A 299 -13.97 26.62 16.97
CA GLY A 299 -13.27 27.14 18.14
C GLY A 299 -12.83 26.07 19.16
N ASP A 300 -13.35 24.84 19.05
CA ASP A 300 -13.05 23.76 19.99
C ASP A 300 -11.84 22.94 19.54
N ASN A 301 -10.91 22.71 20.47
CA ASN A 301 -9.75 21.85 20.28
C ASN A 301 -10.20 20.40 19.97
N LEU A 302 -9.64 19.82 18.91
CA LEU A 302 -9.89 18.42 18.51
C LEU A 302 -8.73 17.49 18.89
N LEU A 303 -7.67 18.02 19.49
CA LEU A 303 -6.56 17.22 19.99
C LEU A 303 -7.01 16.42 21.22
N ALA A 304 -6.49 15.19 21.34
CA ALA A 304 -6.77 14.34 22.48
C ALA A 304 -5.96 14.82 23.70
N GLU A 305 -6.51 15.78 24.45
CA GLU A 305 -5.90 16.31 25.66
C GLU A 305 -5.67 15.20 26.71
N GLY A 306 -4.48 15.19 27.31
CA GLY A 306 -4.08 14.17 28.29
C GLY A 306 -3.83 12.76 27.71
N SER A 307 -3.88 12.58 26.38
CA SER A 307 -3.55 11.32 25.72
C SER A 307 -2.15 11.36 25.12
N TYR A 308 -1.17 10.87 25.88
CA TYR A 308 0.23 10.77 25.45
C TYR A 308 0.85 9.46 25.92
N PRO A 309 1.83 8.91 25.19
CA PRO A 309 2.56 7.72 25.63
C PRO A 309 3.37 8.00 26.90
N VAL A 310 3.63 6.96 27.70
CA VAL A 310 4.59 7.02 28.80
C VAL A 310 5.93 7.54 28.28
N ASP A 311 6.64 8.29 29.13
CA ASP A 311 7.94 8.92 28.83
C ASP A 311 7.95 9.94 27.69
N SER A 312 6.81 10.25 27.06
CA SER A 312 6.77 11.31 26.06
C SER A 312 7.00 12.69 26.68
N GLU A 313 7.86 13.51 26.10
CA GLU A 313 8.04 14.91 26.48
C GLU A 313 6.81 15.77 26.14
N ILE A 314 6.04 15.37 25.10
CA ILE A 314 4.79 16.03 24.73
C ILE A 314 3.66 15.45 25.59
N LYS A 315 3.15 16.26 26.52
CA LYS A 315 2.08 15.91 27.48
C LYS A 315 0.69 16.45 27.09
N ASP A 316 0.55 16.94 25.86
CA ASP A 316 -0.71 17.41 25.27
C ASP A 316 -1.04 16.59 24.01
N GLY A 317 -2.18 16.85 23.37
CA GLY A 317 -2.55 16.14 22.16
C GLY A 317 -1.64 16.49 20.96
N TYR A 318 -1.54 15.54 20.03
CA TYR A 318 -0.51 15.56 18.99
C TYR A 318 -1.06 16.15 17.68
N PRO A 319 -0.61 17.36 17.26
CA PRO A 319 -0.87 17.85 15.92
C PRO A 319 0.02 17.12 14.90
N GLU A 320 -0.15 17.47 13.62
CA GLU A 320 0.77 17.03 12.57
C GLU A 320 2.20 17.51 12.88
N PHE A 321 3.16 16.57 12.83
CA PHE A 321 4.56 16.84 13.15
C PHE A 321 5.25 17.50 11.94
N THR A 322 5.92 18.64 12.16
CA THR A 322 6.58 19.45 11.11
C THR A 322 7.97 19.94 11.53
N MET A 323 8.87 20.22 10.58
CA MET A 323 10.23 20.67 10.91
C MET A 323 10.24 21.90 11.82
N ALA A 324 9.28 22.80 11.63
CA ALA A 324 9.07 23.96 12.51
C ALA A 324 8.76 23.55 13.96
N MET A 325 7.97 22.49 14.16
CA MET A 325 7.69 21.95 15.49
C MET A 325 8.93 21.33 16.12
N LEU A 326 9.70 20.53 15.37
CA LEU A 326 10.95 19.92 15.84
C LEU A 326 11.95 20.99 16.31
N LYS A 327 12.16 22.05 15.52
CA LYS A 327 13.01 23.20 15.89
C LYS A 327 12.50 23.93 17.13
N LYS A 328 11.19 24.13 17.25
CA LYS A 328 10.57 24.79 18.41
C LYS A 328 10.76 23.99 19.69
N LEU A 329 10.79 22.67 19.58
CA LEU A 329 11.07 21.76 20.69
C LEU A 329 12.57 21.62 20.99
N GLY A 330 13.44 22.10 20.09
CA GLY A 330 14.90 21.99 20.22
C GLY A 330 15.45 20.60 19.89
N TRP A 331 14.62 19.72 19.30
CA TRP A 331 14.98 18.36 18.92
C TRP A 331 15.67 18.29 17.55
N ASP A 332 15.75 19.41 16.82
CA ASP A 332 16.42 19.41 15.53
C ASP A 332 17.90 19.08 15.66
N GLY A 333 18.52 19.25 16.83
CA GLY A 333 19.89 18.78 17.12
C GLY A 333 20.07 17.26 17.10
N GLU A 334 19.00 16.48 17.19
CA GLU A 334 19.06 15.00 17.25
C GLU A 334 19.12 14.35 15.86
N LEU A 335 18.74 15.07 14.81
CA LEU A 335 18.85 14.58 13.43
C LEU A 335 20.31 14.29 13.07
N THR A 336 20.54 13.13 12.48
CA THR A 336 21.82 12.77 11.86
C THR A 336 22.13 13.66 10.65
N ASP A 337 23.39 13.69 10.23
CA ASP A 337 23.80 14.44 9.04
C ASP A 337 23.11 13.93 7.76
N GLU A 338 22.82 12.63 7.69
CA GLU A 338 22.11 12.00 6.57
C GLU A 338 20.63 12.39 6.52
N GLU A 339 19.94 12.37 7.66
CA GLU A 339 18.56 12.85 7.78
C GLU A 339 18.47 14.33 7.39
N ARG A 340 19.35 15.18 7.93
CA ARG A 340 19.39 16.61 7.57
C ARG A 340 19.59 16.83 6.07
N ALA A 341 20.52 16.11 5.45
CA ALA A 341 20.80 16.24 4.03
C ALA A 341 19.58 15.84 3.18
N THR A 342 18.87 14.78 3.57
CA THR A 342 17.65 14.31 2.90
C THR A 342 16.51 15.30 3.06
N ILE A 343 16.27 15.77 4.29
CA ILE A 343 15.27 16.78 4.65
C ILE A 343 15.48 18.05 3.82
N GLU A 344 16.70 18.58 3.80
CA GLU A 344 17.05 19.81 3.08
C GLU A 344 16.85 19.65 1.56
N LYS A 345 17.22 18.48 1.01
CA LYS A 345 17.02 18.18 -0.42
C LYS A 345 15.54 18.11 -0.81
N ILE A 346 14.66 17.64 0.08
CA ILE A 346 13.24 17.42 -0.24
C ILE A 346 12.41 18.68 0.00
N ALA A 347 12.47 19.26 1.20
CA ALA A 347 11.60 20.36 1.58
C ALA A 347 12.17 21.33 2.63
N GLY A 348 13.33 21.05 3.22
CA GLY A 348 13.97 21.88 4.25
C GLY A 348 13.01 22.20 5.40
N ASP A 349 12.83 23.48 5.70
CA ASP A 349 11.92 23.96 6.76
C ASP A 349 10.44 23.66 6.53
N LYS A 350 10.05 23.32 5.30
CA LYS A 350 8.67 22.92 4.97
C LYS A 350 8.46 21.41 5.12
N THR A 351 9.45 20.69 5.64
CA THR A 351 9.39 19.24 5.76
C THR A 351 8.25 18.78 6.65
N ASN A 352 7.61 17.73 6.14
CA ASN A 352 6.63 16.93 6.82
C ASN A 352 7.07 15.47 6.68
N TRP A 353 7.13 14.75 7.80
CA TRP A 353 7.63 13.37 7.88
C TRP A 353 6.84 12.36 7.05
N LYS A 354 5.62 12.69 6.61
CA LYS A 354 4.91 11.83 5.66
C LYS A 354 5.52 11.88 4.26
N THR A 355 6.36 12.86 3.91
CA THR A 355 6.95 12.98 2.56
C THR A 355 8.47 13.01 2.56
N ASP A 356 9.05 13.00 3.75
CA ASP A 356 10.47 12.82 3.96
C ASP A 356 10.82 11.33 3.81
N LEU A 357 11.98 11.04 3.22
CA LEU A 357 12.42 9.66 2.99
C LEU A 357 13.46 9.18 4.01
N SER A 358 13.98 10.06 4.87
CA SER A 358 14.90 9.67 5.94
C SER A 358 14.15 9.06 7.12
N GLY A 359 12.91 9.51 7.36
CA GLY A 359 12.09 9.03 8.46
C GLY A 359 12.16 9.88 9.71
N GLY A 360 13.12 10.82 9.77
CA GLY A 360 13.31 11.73 10.89
C GLY A 360 14.25 11.21 11.93
#